data_AF-A0A6P6FQL6-F1
#
_entry.id   AF-A0A6P6FQL6-F1
#
_cell.length_a   1.000
_cell.length_b   1.000
_cell.length_c   1.000
_cell.angle_alpha   90.00
_cell.angle_beta   90.00
_cell.angle_gamma   90.00
#
_symmetry.space_group_name_H-M   'P 1'
#
loop_
_entity.id
_entity.type
_entity.pdbx_description
1 polymer ?
#
loop_
_entity_poly.entity_id
_entity_poly.type
_entity_poly.pdbx_seq_one_letter_code
_entity_poly.pdbx_strand_id
1 'polypeptide(L)'
;MLQKQDIVLPNRPRLLLGRHVHYNYTTVAATPYGDHRRNLRCIGSLEVFSSSRLNMFLGIRKDEMKRLLCKLSHNSRQKFSKVEMKSSLTELTFNIVIRMVAGERYYGDDFTADKEEAQNFREVNGVWWDNKPRRFLAYFEMDRN
;
A
#
# COMPACT_ATOMS: atom_id res chain seq x y z
N MET A 1 -14.43 -21.88 11.03
CA MET A 1 -15.68 -21.09 11.09
C MET A 1 -15.80 -20.00 10.01
N LEU A 2 -14.98 -19.96 8.95
CA LEU A 2 -15.16 -19.03 7.81
C LEU A 2 -15.79 -19.68 6.57
N GLN A 3 -15.69 -21.01 6.40
CA GLN A 3 -16.15 -21.70 5.17
C GLN A 3 -17.67 -21.70 4.91
N LYS A 4 -18.51 -21.43 5.92
CA LYS A 4 -19.99 -21.50 5.76
C LYS A 4 -20.65 -20.18 5.39
N GLN A 5 -19.93 -19.06 5.42
CA GLN A 5 -20.47 -17.72 5.09
C GLN A 5 -19.63 -16.99 4.01
N ASP A 6 -18.95 -17.75 3.15
CA ASP A 6 -18.01 -17.24 2.13
C ASP A 6 -18.67 -16.40 1.01
N ILE A 7 -19.99 -16.35 0.92
CA ILE A 7 -20.72 -15.63 -0.14
C ILE A 7 -21.39 -14.36 0.38
N VAL A 8 -21.86 -14.35 1.63
CA VAL A 8 -22.68 -13.24 2.18
C VAL A 8 -21.81 -12.20 2.90
N LEU A 9 -20.79 -12.62 3.64
CA LEU A 9 -19.90 -11.72 4.40
C LEU A 9 -18.90 -10.87 3.56
N PRO A 10 -18.39 -11.31 2.39
CA PRO A 10 -17.35 -10.56 1.70
C PRO A 10 -17.85 -9.53 0.67
N ASN A 11 -19.18 -9.34 0.57
CA ASN A 11 -19.75 -8.24 -0.19
C ASN A 11 -19.47 -6.93 0.56
N ARG A 12 -18.42 -6.24 0.11
CA ARG A 12 -18.06 -4.94 0.65
C ARG A 12 -19.15 -3.93 0.26
N PRO A 13 -19.67 -3.12 1.19
CA PRO A 13 -20.59 -2.06 0.85
C PRO A 13 -19.97 -1.19 -0.25
N ARG A 14 -20.78 -0.83 -1.23
CA ARG A 14 -20.35 -0.05 -2.39
C ARG A 14 -20.06 1.39 -1.95
N LEU A 15 -18.83 1.62 -1.48
CA LEU A 15 -18.35 2.95 -1.12
C LEU A 15 -18.33 3.85 -2.35
N LEU A 16 -18.78 5.10 -2.28
CA LEU A 16 -18.64 6.09 -3.37
C LEU A 16 -17.19 6.19 -3.89
N LEU A 17 -16.23 5.97 -3.01
CA LEU A 17 -14.80 5.83 -3.32
C LEU A 17 -14.52 4.72 -4.34
N GLY A 18 -15.26 3.60 -4.28
CA GLY A 18 -15.15 2.52 -5.25
C GLY A 18 -15.58 2.89 -6.66
N ARG A 19 -16.47 3.89 -6.81
CA ARG A 19 -16.83 4.43 -8.12
C ARG A 19 -15.66 5.21 -8.74
N HIS A 20 -15.02 6.08 -7.97
CA HIS A 20 -14.00 7.01 -8.50
C HIS A 20 -12.56 6.50 -8.39
N VAL A 21 -12.18 5.87 -7.28
CA VAL A 21 -10.80 5.40 -7.02
C VAL A 21 -10.59 3.95 -7.46
N HIS A 22 -11.63 3.12 -7.37
CA HIS A 22 -11.53 1.72 -7.77
C HIS A 22 -12.09 1.46 -9.18
N TYR A 23 -12.05 2.47 -10.06
CA TYR A 23 -12.48 2.36 -11.46
C TYR A 23 -13.83 1.64 -11.58
N ASN A 24 -14.86 2.18 -10.92
CA ASN A 24 -16.18 1.56 -10.84
C ASN A 24 -16.17 0.12 -10.29
N TYR A 25 -15.48 -0.10 -9.16
CA TYR A 25 -15.41 -1.40 -8.47
C TYR A 25 -14.76 -2.52 -9.29
N THR A 26 -13.83 -2.20 -10.20
CA THR A 26 -13.12 -3.21 -11.00
C THR A 26 -11.81 -3.66 -10.39
N THR A 27 -11.31 -2.98 -9.34
CA THR A 27 -10.07 -3.36 -8.64
C THR A 27 -10.26 -4.53 -7.68
N VAL A 28 -9.16 -5.25 -7.39
CA VAL A 28 -9.12 -6.40 -6.45
C VAL A 28 -9.74 -6.07 -5.09
N ALA A 29 -9.57 -4.82 -4.61
CA ALA A 29 -9.99 -4.39 -3.29
C ALA A 29 -11.50 -4.08 -3.16
N ALA A 30 -12.14 -3.70 -4.27
CA ALA A 30 -13.51 -3.18 -4.27
C ALA A 30 -14.49 -3.98 -5.12
N THR A 31 -14.00 -4.90 -5.94
CA THR A 31 -14.87 -5.74 -6.76
C THR A 31 -15.73 -6.68 -5.89
N PRO A 32 -17.04 -6.80 -6.18
CA PRO A 32 -17.91 -7.74 -5.49
C PRO A 32 -17.44 -9.17 -5.70
N TYR A 33 -17.96 -10.10 -4.88
CA TYR A 33 -17.61 -11.51 -5.06
C TYR A 33 -18.11 -12.03 -6.42
N GLY A 34 -17.24 -12.73 -7.15
CA GLY A 34 -17.54 -13.24 -8.50
C GLY A 34 -16.26 -13.66 -9.24
N ASP A 35 -16.42 -14.14 -10.48
CA ASP A 35 -15.32 -14.67 -11.28
C ASP A 35 -14.23 -13.63 -11.57
N HIS A 36 -14.63 -12.37 -11.77
CA HIS A 36 -13.68 -11.27 -11.94
C HIS A 36 -12.74 -11.12 -10.73
N ARG A 37 -13.27 -11.20 -9.51
CA ARG A 37 -12.47 -11.13 -8.28
C ARG A 37 -11.51 -12.32 -8.14
N ARG A 38 -11.97 -13.51 -8.55
CA ARG A 38 -11.14 -14.73 -8.53
C ARG A 38 -10.02 -14.63 -9.55
N ASN A 39 -10.33 -14.19 -10.76
CA ASN A 39 -9.35 -13.99 -11.82
C ASN A 39 -8.27 -12.98 -11.42
N LEU A 40 -8.66 -11.82 -10.89
CA LEU A 40 -7.71 -10.81 -10.40
C LEU A 40 -6.79 -11.33 -9.28
N ARG A 41 -7.32 -12.15 -8.36
CA ARG A 41 -6.51 -12.80 -7.32
C ARG A 41 -5.56 -13.86 -7.89
N CYS A 42 -6.01 -14.61 -8.89
CA CYS A 42 -5.19 -15.58 -9.61
C CYS A 42 -4.00 -14.89 -10.28
N ILE A 43 -4.27 -13.84 -11.09
CA ILE A 43 -3.26 -13.04 -11.77
C ILE A 43 -2.30 -12.42 -10.75
N GLY A 44 -2.80 -11.76 -9.70
CA GLY A 44 -1.93 -11.16 -8.68
C GLY A 44 -1.03 -12.18 -7.98
N SER A 45 -1.55 -13.38 -7.70
CA SER A 45 -0.77 -14.45 -7.06
C SER A 45 0.33 -14.99 -7.96
N LEU A 46 0.10 -15.06 -9.28
CA LEU A 46 1.08 -15.56 -10.24
C LEU A 46 2.11 -14.50 -10.65
N GLU A 47 1.66 -13.29 -10.95
CA GLU A 47 2.50 -12.25 -11.57
C GLU A 47 3.21 -11.36 -10.55
N VAL A 48 2.66 -11.19 -9.35
CA VAL A 48 3.20 -10.29 -8.32
C VAL A 48 3.73 -11.07 -7.13
N PHE A 49 2.96 -12.04 -6.64
CA PHE A 49 3.23 -12.72 -5.37
C PHE A 49 3.78 -14.15 -5.51
N SER A 50 4.12 -14.60 -6.72
CA SER A 50 4.71 -15.93 -6.88
C SER A 50 6.14 -15.97 -6.33
N SER A 51 6.59 -17.15 -5.89
CA SER A 51 7.93 -17.32 -5.31
C SER A 51 9.04 -16.85 -6.24
N SER A 52 8.91 -17.09 -7.55
CA SER A 52 9.85 -16.61 -8.57
C SER A 52 9.92 -15.07 -8.58
N ARG A 53 8.76 -14.40 -8.63
CA ARG A 53 8.67 -12.94 -8.64
C ARG A 53 9.20 -12.33 -7.34
N LEU A 54 8.84 -12.91 -6.19
CA LEU A 54 9.37 -12.49 -4.90
C LEU A 54 10.90 -12.64 -4.80
N ASN A 55 11.47 -13.69 -5.39
CA ASN A 55 12.92 -13.88 -5.46
C ASN A 55 13.58 -12.83 -6.36
N MET A 56 12.98 -12.50 -7.51
CA MET A 56 13.44 -11.39 -8.36
C MET A 56 13.44 -10.05 -7.61
N PHE A 57 12.42 -9.81 -6.77
CA PHE A 57 12.32 -8.60 -5.93
C PHE A 57 13.12 -8.65 -4.63
N LEU A 58 13.88 -9.72 -4.36
CA LEU A 58 14.71 -9.82 -3.16
C LEU A 58 15.78 -8.72 -3.13
N GLY A 59 16.37 -8.40 -4.29
CA GLY A 59 17.37 -7.33 -4.42
C GLY A 59 16.82 -5.97 -4.02
N ILE A 60 15.60 -5.64 -4.48
CA ILE A 60 14.91 -4.39 -4.15
C ILE A 60 14.71 -4.26 -2.64
N ARG A 61 14.18 -5.30 -1.99
CA ARG A 61 13.93 -5.31 -0.54
C ARG A 61 15.22 -5.17 0.28
N LYS A 62 16.29 -5.84 -0.15
CA LYS A 62 17.62 -5.72 0.50
C LYS A 62 18.21 -4.32 0.31
N ASP A 63 18.10 -3.73 -0.87
CA ASP A 63 18.58 -2.38 -1.16
C ASP A 63 17.87 -1.34 -0.29
N GLU A 64 16.53 -1.37 -0.24
CA GLU A 64 15.75 -0.44 0.59
C GLU A 64 16.04 -0.62 2.10
N MET A 65 16.18 -1.86 2.57
CA MET A 65 16.56 -2.13 3.96
C MET A 65 17.96 -1.60 4.28
N LYS A 66 18.93 -1.83 3.39
CA LYS A 66 20.30 -1.32 3.55
C LYS A 66 20.31 0.21 3.60
N ARG A 67 19.53 0.87 2.75
CA ARG A 67 19.38 2.34 2.75
C ARG A 67 18.85 2.86 4.08
N LEU A 68 17.80 2.24 4.62
CA LEU A 68 17.27 2.62 5.93
C LEU A 68 18.34 2.45 7.02
N LEU A 69 19.05 1.33 7.04
CA LEU A 69 20.12 1.08 8.02
C LEU A 69 21.26 2.11 7.89
N CYS A 70 21.68 2.45 6.68
CA CYS A 70 22.67 3.49 6.43
C CYS A 70 22.19 4.87 6.95
N LYS A 71 20.94 5.25 6.67
CA LYS A 71 20.31 6.50 7.14
C LYS A 71 20.31 6.56 8.68
N LEU A 72 19.89 5.48 9.33
CA LEU A 72 19.86 5.37 10.79
C LEU A 72 21.27 5.43 11.40
N SER A 73 22.21 4.67 10.83
CA SER A 73 23.61 4.64 11.29
C SER A 73 24.28 6.00 11.14
N HIS A 74 24.03 6.71 10.03
CA HIS A 74 24.56 8.04 9.82
C HIS A 74 24.02 9.03 10.85
N ASN A 75 22.72 8.99 11.12
CA ASN A 75 22.09 9.87 12.11
C ASN A 75 22.55 9.58 13.55
N SER A 76 22.91 8.33 13.86
CA SER A 76 23.39 7.95 15.20
C SER A 76 24.87 8.21 15.44
N ARG A 77 25.65 8.59 14.41
CA ARG A 77 27.11 8.74 14.51
C ARG A 77 27.57 9.90 15.39
N GLN A 78 26.78 10.96 15.48
CA GLN A 78 27.18 12.16 16.20
C GLN A 78 26.63 12.18 17.63
N LYS A 79 25.34 11.81 17.81
CA LYS A 79 24.64 11.75 19.10
C LYS A 79 23.50 10.74 19.02
N PHE A 80 22.94 10.36 20.18
CA PHE A 80 21.66 9.66 20.22
C PHE A 80 20.61 10.46 19.43
N SER A 81 20.14 9.87 18.34
CA SER A 81 19.16 10.48 17.45
C SER A 81 17.80 9.86 17.73
N LYS A 82 16.80 10.71 18.00
CA LYS A 82 15.41 10.29 18.10
C LYS A 82 14.88 10.09 16.69
N VAL A 83 14.48 8.86 16.37
CA VAL A 83 13.92 8.50 15.07
C VAL A 83 12.44 8.20 15.20
N GLU A 84 11.63 8.79 14.33
CA GLU A 84 10.24 8.41 14.19
C GLU A 84 10.13 7.11 13.37
N MET A 85 9.91 6.00 14.05
CA MET A 85 9.85 4.67 13.43
C MET A 85 8.64 4.52 12.49
N LYS A 86 7.50 5.15 12.81
CA LYS A 86 6.28 5.07 12.00
C LYS A 86 6.53 5.63 10.60
N SER A 87 7.01 6.87 10.50
CA SER A 87 7.37 7.48 9.22
C SER A 87 8.42 6.65 8.47
N SER A 88 9.50 6.26 9.16
CA SER A 88 10.60 5.50 8.54
C SER A 88 10.18 4.15 7.95
N LEU A 89 9.34 3.39 8.66
CA LEU A 89 8.81 2.10 8.18
C LEU A 89 7.77 2.29 7.07
N THR A 90 7.02 3.39 7.12
CA THR A 90 6.06 3.75 6.08
C THR A 90 6.80 4.05 4.78
N GLU A 91 7.82 4.92 4.82
CA GLU A 91 8.71 5.20 3.68
C GLU A 91 9.33 3.91 3.09
N LEU A 92 9.88 3.05 3.95
CA LEU A 92 10.46 1.77 3.54
C LEU A 92 9.45 0.90 2.79
N THR A 93 8.26 0.73 3.36
CA THR A 93 7.22 -0.13 2.79
C THR A 93 6.74 0.43 1.45
N PHE A 94 6.54 1.74 1.36
CA PHE A 94 6.13 2.38 0.11
C PHE A 94 7.18 2.23 -0.98
N ASN A 95 8.45 2.53 -0.69
CA ASN A 95 9.52 2.37 -1.66
C ASN A 95 9.66 0.92 -2.14
N ILE A 96 9.51 -0.07 -1.26
CA ILE A 96 9.52 -1.48 -1.67
C ILE A 96 8.38 -1.77 -2.65
N VAL A 97 7.14 -1.40 -2.30
CA VAL A 97 5.95 -1.71 -3.11
C VAL A 97 6.02 -0.99 -4.46
N ILE A 98 6.33 0.30 -4.48
CA ILE A 98 6.33 1.08 -5.72
C ILE A 98 7.48 0.67 -6.64
N ARG A 99 8.64 0.29 -6.11
CA ARG A 99 9.72 -0.31 -6.92
C ARG A 99 9.38 -1.69 -7.46
N MET A 100 8.59 -2.47 -6.73
CA MET A 100 8.13 -3.78 -7.21
C MET A 100 7.10 -3.65 -8.35
N VAL A 101 6.30 -2.57 -8.36
CA VAL A 101 5.22 -2.36 -9.32
C VAL A 101 5.64 -1.47 -10.50
N ALA A 102 6.21 -0.29 -10.21
CA ALA A 102 6.58 0.73 -11.18
C ALA A 102 8.08 0.75 -11.50
N GLY A 103 8.93 0.11 -10.68
CA GLY A 103 10.39 0.15 -10.83
C GLY A 103 11.06 1.40 -10.24
N GLU A 104 10.27 2.42 -9.91
CA GLU A 104 10.75 3.74 -9.50
C GLU A 104 10.76 3.96 -7.98
N ARG A 105 11.55 4.95 -7.50
CA ARG A 105 11.56 5.43 -6.10
C ARG A 105 10.87 6.77 -5.95
N TYR A 106 10.03 6.89 -4.92
CA TYR A 106 9.21 8.09 -4.63
C TYR A 106 9.62 8.81 -3.33
N TYR A 107 10.38 8.15 -2.44
CA TYR A 107 10.86 8.71 -1.17
C TYR A 107 12.40 8.62 -1.05
N GLY A 108 12.99 9.60 -0.36
CA GLY A 108 14.44 9.75 -0.15
C GLY A 108 15.07 10.79 -1.07
N ASP A 109 16.35 11.14 -0.84
CA ASP A 109 17.05 12.17 -1.61
C ASP A 109 17.40 11.72 -3.05
N ASP A 110 17.51 10.40 -3.27
CA ASP A 110 17.73 9.75 -4.57
C ASP A 110 16.43 9.17 -5.16
N PHE A 111 15.37 9.97 -5.24
CA PHE A 111 14.15 9.54 -5.92
C PHE A 111 14.38 9.52 -7.45
N THR A 112 13.81 8.52 -8.12
CA THR A 112 13.95 8.34 -9.57
C THR A 112 12.66 8.70 -10.32
N ALA A 113 11.54 8.75 -9.61
CA ALA A 113 10.27 9.25 -10.14
C ALA A 113 10.30 10.76 -10.41
N ASP A 114 9.37 11.25 -11.22
CA ASP A 114 9.21 12.69 -11.42
C ASP A 114 8.91 13.39 -10.08
N LYS A 115 9.51 14.57 -9.85
CA LYS A 115 9.38 15.33 -8.61
C LYS A 115 7.93 15.66 -8.30
N GLU A 116 7.19 16.06 -9.33
CA GLU A 116 5.78 16.43 -9.23
C GLU A 116 4.93 15.21 -8.90
N GLU A 117 5.16 14.08 -9.58
CA GLU A 117 4.46 12.82 -9.32
C GLU A 117 4.73 12.31 -7.89
N ALA A 118 6.00 12.33 -7.46
CA ALA A 118 6.37 11.91 -6.12
C ALA A 118 5.74 12.80 -5.04
N GLN A 119 5.65 14.11 -5.28
CA GLN A 119 5.00 15.04 -4.36
C GLN A 119 3.49 14.83 -4.30
N ASN A 120 2.82 14.76 -5.45
CA ASN A 120 1.38 14.49 -5.54
C ASN A 120 1.03 13.17 -4.85
N PHE A 121 1.84 12.12 -5.05
CA PHE A 121 1.63 10.84 -4.39
C PHE A 121 1.76 10.95 -2.87
N ARG A 122 2.77 11.67 -2.37
CA ARG A 122 2.95 11.91 -0.93
C ARG A 122 1.78 12.66 -0.30
N GLU A 123 1.27 13.68 -0.99
CA GLU A 123 0.13 14.47 -0.53
C GLU A 123 -1.15 13.63 -0.47
N VAL A 124 -1.47 12.91 -1.55
CA VAL A 124 -2.63 12.01 -1.59
C VAL A 124 -2.52 10.96 -0.48
N ASN A 125 -1.34 10.40 -0.28
CA ASN A 125 -1.07 9.40 0.74
C ASN A 125 -1.27 9.97 2.16
N GLY A 126 -0.71 11.15 2.45
CA GLY A 126 -0.88 11.84 3.74
C GLY A 126 -2.35 12.12 4.06
N VAL A 127 -3.10 12.69 3.10
CA VAL A 127 -4.54 12.94 3.23
C VAL A 127 -5.33 11.65 3.48
N TRP A 128 -4.90 10.54 2.86
CA TRP A 128 -5.53 9.23 3.03
C TRP A 128 -5.34 8.66 4.44
N TRP A 129 -4.12 8.67 4.95
CA TRP A 129 -3.80 8.08 6.26
C TRP A 129 -4.38 8.90 7.42
N ASP A 130 -4.40 10.22 7.31
CA ASP A 130 -4.95 11.10 8.36
C ASP A 130 -6.48 11.02 8.44
N ASN A 131 -7.17 10.73 7.33
CA ASN A 131 -8.64 10.61 7.31
C ASN A 131 -9.17 9.19 7.56
N LYS A 132 -8.29 8.19 7.73
CA LYS A 132 -8.67 6.77 7.88
C LYS A 132 -9.66 6.50 9.04
N PRO A 133 -9.47 7.04 10.26
CA PRO A 133 -10.38 6.76 11.38
C PRO A 133 -11.71 7.49 11.26
N ARG A 134 -11.68 8.77 10.85
CA ARG A 134 -12.87 9.62 10.76
C ARG A 134 -13.86 9.12 9.72
N ARG A 135 -13.36 8.64 8.57
CA ARG A 135 -14.22 8.07 7.52
C ARG A 135 -14.76 6.69 7.91
N PHE A 136 -13.94 5.81 8.51
CA PHE A 136 -14.41 4.50 8.96
C PHE A 136 -15.53 4.58 10.02
N LEU A 137 -15.47 5.53 10.96
CA LEU A 137 -16.48 5.72 11.99
C LEU A 137 -17.80 6.31 11.44
N ALA A 138 -17.72 7.28 10.54
CA ALA A 138 -18.90 7.86 9.89
C ALA A 138 -19.73 6.82 9.11
N TYR A 139 -19.09 5.74 8.62
CA TYR A 139 -19.79 4.64 7.95
C TYR A 139 -20.58 3.73 8.90
N PHE A 140 -20.09 3.49 10.13
CA PHE A 140 -20.82 2.70 11.13
C PHE A 140 -22.01 3.47 11.73
N GLU A 141 -21.97 4.81 11.69
CA GLU A 141 -23.05 5.66 12.17
C GLU A 141 -24.18 5.82 11.12
N MET A 142 -23.85 5.77 9.82
CA MET A 142 -24.86 5.80 8.75
C MET A 142 -25.64 4.49 8.57
N ASP A 143 -25.10 3.34 9.01
CA ASP A 143 -25.73 2.01 8.89
C ASP A 143 -26.65 1.67 10.09
N ARG A 144 -26.88 2.64 10.99
CA ARG A 144 -27.71 2.51 12.19
C ARG A 144 -29.05 3.27 12.11
N ASN A 145 -29.35 3.88 10.97
CA ASN A 145 -30.61 4.55 10.62
C ASN A 145 -31.14 4.00 9.30
#